data_AF-A0A504YXL2-F1
#
_entry.id   AF-A0A504YXL2-F1
#
_cell.length_a   1.000
_cell.length_b   1.000
_cell.length_c   1.000
_cell.angle_alpha   90.00
_cell.angle_beta   90.00
_cell.angle_gamma   90.00
#
_symmetry.space_group_name_H-M   'P 1'
#
loop_
_entity.id
_entity.type
_entity.pdbx_description
1 polymer ?
#
loop_
_entity_poly.entity_id
_entity_poly.type
_entity_poly.pdbx_seq_one_letter_code
_entity_poly.pdbx_strand_id
1 'polypeptide(L)'
;MSESLLVENLLKWLRTFETASNVHFVSEIADGLVLGNVLSTISPKHFTPEWLTELYRNESQNWTAKANNLRQILQAVTDFLTEVPDERISIYPEPDLVAIAKDNDHLAAIHLLQLVLGCAVNCENKEKYIEAIMGMEESVQQSLMEAIQQVNESSMSVLNLSPLLLYWTIGR
;
A
#
# COMPACT_ATOMS: atom_id res chain seq x y z
N MET A 1 17.67 -2.48 4.89
CA MET A 1 17.05 -3.70 4.30
C MET A 1 17.30 -3.73 2.79
N SER A 2 17.38 -4.90 2.13
CA SER A 2 17.46 -4.97 0.66
C SER A 2 16.09 -4.78 0.01
N GLU A 3 16.06 -4.23 -1.20
CA GLU A 3 14.83 -4.01 -1.98
C GLU A 3 14.00 -5.30 -2.15
N SER A 4 14.67 -6.40 -2.52
CA SER A 4 14.03 -7.71 -2.70
C SER A 4 13.35 -8.23 -1.42
N LEU A 5 13.93 -7.96 -0.25
CA LEU A 5 13.34 -8.39 1.01
C LEU A 5 12.14 -7.51 1.40
N LEU A 6 12.23 -6.20 1.15
CA LEU A 6 11.15 -5.27 1.44
C LEU A 6 9.91 -5.58 0.59
N VAL A 7 10.07 -5.78 -0.73
CA VAL A 7 8.94 -6.14 -1.59
C VAL A 7 8.32 -7.47 -1.16
N GLU A 8 9.13 -8.47 -0.81
CA GLU A 8 8.62 -9.76 -0.32
C GLU A 8 7.78 -9.60 0.96
N ASN A 9 8.25 -8.79 1.90
CA ASN A 9 7.55 -8.52 3.16
C ASN A 9 6.26 -7.71 2.95
N LEU A 10 6.25 -6.75 2.02
CA LEU A 10 5.04 -6.02 1.63
C LEU A 10 4.02 -6.94 0.95
N LEU A 11 4.45 -7.83 0.06
CA LEU A 11 3.55 -8.84 -0.55
C LEU A 11 3.06 -9.84 0.50
N LYS A 12 3.89 -10.20 1.48
CA LYS A 12 3.48 -11.04 2.63
C LYS A 12 2.39 -10.38 3.47
N TRP A 13 2.50 -9.07 3.72
CA TRP A 13 1.43 -8.32 4.35
C TRP A 13 0.18 -8.26 3.48
N LEU A 14 0.33 -8.02 2.17
CA LEU A 14 -0.81 -7.98 1.25
C LEU A 14 -1.61 -9.30 1.24
N ARG A 15 -0.93 -10.44 1.35
CA ARG A 15 -1.57 -11.77 1.46
C ARG A 15 -2.45 -11.96 2.71
N THR A 16 -2.42 -11.05 3.68
CA THR A 16 -3.37 -11.07 4.82
C THR A 16 -4.79 -10.70 4.40
N PHE A 17 -4.96 -10.08 3.23
CA PHE A 17 -6.26 -9.80 2.61
C PHE A 17 -6.71 -11.00 1.78
N GLU A 18 -7.98 -11.40 1.91
CA GLU A 18 -8.55 -12.54 1.18
C GLU A 18 -8.38 -12.39 -0.35
N THR A 19 -8.60 -11.18 -0.85
CA THR A 19 -8.51 -10.82 -2.28
C THR A 19 -7.08 -10.85 -2.85
N ALA A 20 -6.07 -10.89 -1.98
CA ALA A 20 -4.66 -10.91 -2.35
C ALA A 20 -3.91 -12.16 -1.83
N SER A 21 -4.64 -13.16 -1.31
CA SER A 21 -4.09 -14.38 -0.72
C SER A 21 -3.11 -15.15 -1.62
N ASN A 22 -3.28 -15.06 -2.95
CA ASN A 22 -2.43 -15.71 -3.95
C ASN A 22 -1.32 -14.81 -4.53
N VAL A 23 -1.11 -13.60 -4.01
CA VAL A 23 -0.07 -12.70 -4.52
C VAL A 23 1.30 -13.09 -3.99
N HIS A 24 2.17 -13.60 -4.84
CA HIS A 24 3.55 -13.96 -4.55
C HIS A 24 4.57 -13.08 -5.29
N PHE A 25 4.19 -12.45 -6.40
CA PHE A 25 5.07 -11.66 -7.26
C PHE A 25 4.45 -10.31 -7.66
N VAL A 26 5.30 -9.35 -8.01
CA VAL A 26 4.87 -8.02 -8.48
C VAL A 26 3.97 -8.11 -9.72
N SER A 27 4.18 -9.11 -10.58
CA SER A 27 3.35 -9.32 -11.78
C SER A 27 1.86 -9.53 -11.49
N GLU A 28 1.51 -9.98 -10.29
CA GLU A 28 0.13 -10.27 -9.89
C GLU A 28 -0.60 -9.05 -9.34
N ILE A 29 0.12 -7.95 -9.06
CA ILE A 29 -0.46 -6.65 -8.70
C ILE A 29 -0.30 -5.62 -9.82
N ALA A 30 0.47 -5.92 -10.86
CA ALA A 30 0.87 -4.99 -11.90
C ALA A 30 -0.29 -4.46 -12.77
N ASP A 31 -1.46 -5.12 -12.77
CA ASP A 31 -2.68 -4.64 -13.44
C ASP A 31 -3.55 -3.71 -12.58
N GLY A 32 -3.19 -3.55 -11.30
CA GLY A 32 -3.89 -2.75 -10.31
C GLY A 32 -5.18 -3.36 -9.75
N LEU A 33 -5.71 -4.45 -10.31
CA LEU A 33 -7.01 -4.97 -9.89
C LEU A 33 -6.99 -5.51 -8.46
N VAL A 34 -5.95 -6.27 -8.11
CA VAL A 34 -5.80 -6.78 -6.74
C VAL A 34 -5.67 -5.63 -5.74
N LEU A 35 -4.85 -4.62 -6.06
CA LEU A 35 -4.68 -3.44 -5.20
C LEU A 35 -5.99 -2.66 -5.04
N GLY A 36 -6.77 -2.49 -6.11
CA GLY A 36 -8.09 -1.86 -6.02
C GLY A 36 -9.05 -2.60 -5.07
N ASN A 37 -9.08 -3.94 -5.12
CA ASN A 37 -9.91 -4.74 -4.21
C ASN A 37 -9.43 -4.61 -2.74
N VAL A 38 -8.11 -4.60 -2.52
CA VAL A 38 -7.52 -4.39 -1.19
C VAL A 38 -7.91 -3.01 -0.65
N LEU A 39 -7.78 -1.96 -1.46
CA LEU A 39 -8.17 -0.59 -1.07
C LEU A 39 -9.65 -0.48 -0.73
N SER A 40 -10.53 -1.09 -1.53
CA SER A 40 -11.97 -1.16 -1.23
C SER A 40 -12.28 -1.90 0.07
N THR A 41 -11.45 -2.87 0.45
CA THR A 41 -11.52 -3.54 1.76
C THR A 41 -11.04 -2.63 2.89
N ILE A 42 -9.96 -1.88 2.66
CA ILE A 42 -9.37 -0.95 3.63
C ILE A 42 -10.35 0.14 4.03
N SER A 43 -10.90 0.86 3.06
CA SER A 43 -11.87 1.92 3.30
C SER A 43 -12.92 1.96 2.19
N PRO A 44 -14.04 1.22 2.33
CA PRO A 44 -15.08 1.17 1.30
C PRO A 44 -15.81 2.50 1.10
N LYS A 45 -15.65 3.45 2.02
CA LYS A 45 -16.21 4.81 1.89
C LYS A 45 -15.43 5.67 0.89
N HIS A 46 -14.11 5.51 0.86
CA HIS A 46 -13.23 6.25 -0.05
C HIS A 46 -12.99 5.48 -1.35
N PHE A 47 -12.77 4.16 -1.24
CA PHE A 47 -12.53 3.26 -2.37
C PHE A 47 -13.79 2.46 -2.67
N THR A 48 -14.79 3.13 -3.23
CA THR A 48 -16.14 2.54 -3.36
C THR A 48 -16.19 1.38 -4.37
N PRO A 49 -17.18 0.49 -4.26
CA PRO A 49 -17.42 -0.53 -5.29
C PRO A 49 -17.61 0.07 -6.69
N GLU A 50 -18.22 1.24 -6.81
CA GLU A 50 -18.40 1.95 -8.08
C GLU A 50 -17.05 2.36 -8.68
N TRP A 51 -16.17 3.00 -7.90
CA TRP A 51 -14.81 3.33 -8.34
C TRP A 51 -14.05 2.07 -8.80
N LEU A 52 -14.20 0.96 -8.08
CA LEU A 52 -13.57 -0.31 -8.42
C LEU A 52 -14.05 -0.90 -9.76
N THR A 53 -15.23 -0.52 -10.25
CA THR A 53 -15.72 -0.89 -11.60
C THR A 53 -15.11 -0.07 -12.73
N GLU A 54 -14.54 1.11 -12.42
CA GLU A 54 -13.87 1.98 -13.40
C GLU A 54 -12.49 1.44 -13.80
N LEU A 55 -11.89 0.57 -12.95
CA LEU A 55 -10.67 -0.14 -13.30
C LEU A 55 -10.93 -1.07 -14.48
N TYR A 56 -10.10 -0.94 -15.52
CA TYR A 56 -10.21 -1.74 -16.72
C TYR A 56 -9.97 -3.22 -16.40
N ARG A 57 -10.83 -4.12 -16.90
CA ARG A 57 -10.78 -5.58 -16.69
C ARG A 57 -10.88 -6.26 -18.06
N ASN A 58 -9.76 -6.76 -18.58
CA ASN A 58 -9.76 -7.50 -19.84
C ASN A 58 -8.60 -8.52 -19.82
N GLU A 59 -8.81 -9.70 -20.40
CA GLU A 59 -7.87 -10.83 -20.40
C GLU A 59 -6.58 -10.54 -21.20
N SER A 60 -6.58 -9.50 -22.03
CA SER A 60 -5.44 -9.08 -22.88
C SER A 60 -4.92 -7.67 -22.55
N GLN A 61 -4.77 -7.35 -21.28
CA GLN A 61 -4.23 -6.04 -20.90
C GLN A 61 -2.78 -5.87 -21.34
N ASN A 62 -2.59 -5.00 -22.34
CA ASN A 62 -1.28 -4.42 -22.62
C ASN A 62 -0.83 -3.55 -21.43
N TRP A 63 0.48 -3.29 -21.34
CA TRP A 63 1.06 -2.50 -20.26
C TRP A 63 0.46 -1.09 -20.13
N THR A 64 -0.08 -0.53 -21.21
CA THR A 64 -0.74 0.79 -21.18
C THR A 64 -2.05 0.75 -20.38
N ALA A 65 -2.86 -0.28 -20.55
CA ALA A 65 -4.09 -0.46 -19.77
C ALA A 65 -3.77 -0.68 -18.28
N LYS A 66 -2.77 -1.52 -17.99
CA LYS A 66 -2.26 -1.72 -16.62
C LYS A 66 -1.80 -0.41 -15.98
N ALA A 67 -0.97 0.37 -16.68
CA ALA A 67 -0.49 1.67 -16.20
C ALA A 67 -1.63 2.67 -15.97
N ASN A 68 -2.71 2.63 -16.76
CA ASN A 68 -3.89 3.46 -16.52
C ASN A 68 -4.63 3.07 -15.24
N ASN A 69 -4.81 1.78 -14.97
CA ASN A 69 -5.37 1.31 -13.69
C ASN A 69 -4.49 1.75 -12.51
N LEU A 70 -3.17 1.54 -12.60
CA LEU A 70 -2.23 1.96 -11.58
C LEU A 70 -2.27 3.47 -11.33
N ARG A 71 -2.52 4.29 -12.37
CA ARG A 71 -2.67 5.75 -12.22
C ARG A 71 -3.93 6.12 -11.45
N GLN A 72 -5.04 5.44 -11.72
CA GLN A 72 -6.28 5.63 -10.96
C GLN A 72 -6.09 5.25 -9.49
N ILE A 73 -5.34 4.18 -9.22
CA ILE A 73 -4.99 3.74 -7.87
C ILE A 73 -4.11 4.77 -7.16
N LEU A 74 -3.03 5.23 -7.80
CA LEU A 74 -2.15 6.23 -7.21
C LEU A 74 -2.91 7.52 -6.89
N GLN A 75 -3.80 7.97 -7.78
CA GLN A 75 -4.64 9.15 -7.55
C GLN A 75 -5.55 8.94 -6.33
N ALA A 76 -6.32 7.85 -6.29
CA ALA A 76 -7.25 7.59 -5.19
C ALA A 76 -6.53 7.45 -3.84
N VAL A 77 -5.37 6.80 -3.82
CA VAL A 77 -4.53 6.65 -2.62
C VAL A 77 -3.98 8.01 -2.18
N THR A 78 -3.51 8.84 -3.13
CA THR A 78 -3.05 10.20 -2.86
C THR A 78 -4.16 11.05 -2.25
N ASP A 79 -5.35 11.05 -2.85
CA ASP A 79 -6.49 11.81 -2.37
C ASP A 79 -6.84 11.40 -0.93
N PHE A 80 -6.96 10.09 -0.68
CA PHE A 80 -7.18 9.55 0.66
C PHE A 80 -6.15 10.04 1.69
N LEU A 81 -4.85 9.93 1.37
CA LEU A 81 -3.77 10.25 2.30
C LEU A 81 -3.62 11.76 2.53
N THR A 82 -4.04 12.60 1.57
CA THR A 82 -4.02 14.07 1.72
C THR A 82 -5.23 14.62 2.47
N GLU A 83 -6.35 13.88 2.52
CA GLU A 83 -7.52 14.24 3.32
C GLU A 83 -7.31 14.02 4.83
N VAL A 84 -6.28 13.26 5.24
CA VAL A 84 -5.93 13.02 6.65
C VAL A 84 -5.35 14.32 7.26
N PRO A 85 -6.09 15.05 8.11
CA PRO A 85 -5.75 16.44 8.46
C PRO A 85 -4.47 16.60 9.28
N ASP A 86 -4.08 15.57 10.04
CA ASP A 86 -3.00 15.61 11.03
C ASP A 86 -1.73 14.87 10.60
N GLU A 87 -1.72 14.22 9.42
CA GLU A 87 -0.57 13.49 8.89
C GLU A 87 -0.32 13.90 7.44
N ARG A 88 0.68 14.76 7.22
CA ARG A 88 1.13 15.04 5.85
C ARG A 88 1.93 13.85 5.35
N ILE A 89 1.25 12.90 4.74
CA ILE A 89 1.91 11.77 4.10
C ILE A 89 2.58 12.27 2.83
N SER A 90 3.86 11.96 2.68
CA SER A 90 4.62 12.38 1.52
C SER A 90 4.65 11.27 0.48
N ILE A 91 4.26 11.60 -0.74
CA ILE A 91 4.24 10.69 -1.87
C ILE A 91 5.58 10.81 -2.60
N TYR A 92 6.67 10.67 -1.84
CA TYR A 92 8.01 10.77 -2.39
C TYR A 92 8.89 9.61 -1.91
N PRO A 93 9.54 8.89 -2.83
CA PRO A 93 9.47 9.05 -4.29
C PRO A 93 8.13 8.58 -4.87
N GLU A 94 7.66 9.24 -5.93
CA GLU A 94 6.46 8.84 -6.66
C GLU A 94 6.73 7.50 -7.38
N PRO A 95 5.82 6.49 -7.30
CA PRO A 95 6.02 5.20 -7.95
C PRO A 95 6.02 5.32 -9.48
N ASP A 96 7.00 4.70 -10.15
CA ASP A 96 7.02 4.59 -11.62
C ASP A 96 6.02 3.52 -12.08
N LEU A 97 4.79 3.96 -12.36
CA LEU A 97 3.68 3.09 -12.75
C LEU A 97 3.93 2.36 -14.08
N VAL A 98 4.74 2.94 -14.97
CA VAL A 98 5.07 2.30 -16.26
C VAL A 98 6.04 1.15 -16.01
N ALA A 99 7.03 1.34 -15.15
CA ALA A 99 7.97 0.30 -14.77
C ALA A 99 7.27 -0.89 -14.08
N ILE A 100 6.28 -0.64 -13.21
CA ILE A 100 5.43 -1.70 -12.63
C ILE A 100 4.67 -2.43 -13.74
N ALA A 101 3.94 -1.69 -14.58
CA ALA A 101 3.02 -2.25 -15.57
C ALA A 101 3.72 -3.06 -16.67
N LYS A 102 4.93 -2.65 -17.05
CA LYS A 102 5.67 -3.22 -18.19
C LYS A 102 6.72 -4.23 -17.74
N ASP A 103 7.48 -3.89 -16.71
CA ASP A 103 8.69 -4.60 -16.33
C ASP A 103 8.57 -5.30 -14.96
N ASN A 104 7.41 -5.14 -14.29
CA ASN A 104 7.17 -5.62 -12.92
C ASN A 104 8.24 -5.14 -11.93
N ASP A 105 8.68 -3.90 -12.10
CA ASP A 105 9.79 -3.32 -11.33
C ASP A 105 9.51 -3.33 -9.83
N HIS A 106 10.46 -3.89 -9.06
CA HIS A 106 10.31 -4.08 -7.63
C HIS A 106 10.37 -2.76 -6.86
N LEU A 107 11.26 -1.84 -7.22
CA LEU A 107 11.40 -0.55 -6.54
C LEU A 107 10.13 0.30 -6.70
N ALA A 108 9.62 0.39 -7.93
CA ALA A 108 8.38 1.10 -8.20
C ALA A 108 7.19 0.44 -7.48
N ALA A 109 7.13 -0.89 -7.43
CA ALA A 109 6.09 -1.61 -6.71
C ALA A 109 6.16 -1.38 -5.18
N ILE A 110 7.37 -1.31 -4.60
CA ILE A 110 7.56 -0.97 -3.19
C ILE A 110 6.94 0.38 -2.88
N HIS A 111 7.26 1.43 -3.67
CA HIS A 111 6.72 2.77 -3.44
C HIS A 111 5.18 2.78 -3.48
N LEU A 112 4.57 2.05 -4.43
CA LEU A 112 3.11 1.96 -4.50
C LEU A 112 2.51 1.18 -3.31
N LEU A 113 3.09 0.04 -2.95
CA LEU A 113 2.63 -0.80 -1.84
C LEU A 113 2.77 -0.08 -0.49
N GLN A 114 3.80 0.75 -0.33
CA GLN A 114 3.98 1.60 0.85
C GLN A 114 2.83 2.60 1.02
N LEU A 115 2.34 3.20 -0.06
CA LEU A 115 1.19 4.10 -0.01
C LEU A 115 -0.10 3.35 0.34
N VAL A 116 -0.30 2.15 -0.22
CA VAL A 116 -1.44 1.28 0.13
C VAL A 116 -1.40 0.88 1.61
N LEU A 117 -0.21 0.55 2.14
CA LEU A 117 0.00 0.30 3.56
C LEU A 117 -0.30 1.55 4.40
N GLY A 118 0.11 2.73 3.92
CA GLY A 118 -0.23 4.03 4.48
C GLY A 118 -1.75 4.24 4.62
N CYS A 119 -2.53 3.85 3.61
CA CYS A 119 -3.99 3.88 3.69
C CYS A 119 -4.52 2.96 4.79
N ALA A 120 -4.00 1.74 4.89
CA ALA A 120 -4.45 0.76 5.88
C ALA A 120 -4.25 1.24 7.32
N VAL A 121 -3.10 1.86 7.63
CA VAL A 121 -2.79 2.34 8.98
C VAL A 121 -3.42 3.70 9.32
N ASN A 122 -4.03 4.38 8.34
CA ASN A 122 -4.69 5.68 8.51
C ASN A 122 -6.20 5.67 8.24
N CYS A 123 -6.78 4.51 7.88
CA CYS A 123 -8.21 4.36 7.70
C CYS A 123 -9.02 4.36 9.00
N GLU A 124 -10.35 4.37 8.87
CA GLU A 124 -11.28 4.44 9.99
C GLU A 124 -11.24 3.19 10.88
N ASN A 125 -10.80 2.05 10.34
CA ASN A 125 -10.64 0.79 11.05
C ASN A 125 -9.16 0.37 11.16
N LYS A 126 -8.25 1.35 11.26
CA LYS A 126 -6.80 1.12 11.27
C LYS A 126 -6.33 0.14 12.33
N GLU A 127 -7.01 0.08 13.48
CA GLU A 127 -6.69 -0.85 14.58
C GLU A 127 -6.69 -2.31 14.10
N LYS A 128 -7.67 -2.70 13.26
CA LYS A 128 -7.75 -4.04 12.67
C LYS A 128 -6.51 -4.37 11.82
N TYR A 129 -6.08 -3.44 10.99
CA TYR A 129 -4.93 -3.64 10.10
C TYR A 129 -3.61 -3.60 10.85
N ILE A 130 -3.52 -2.78 11.89
CA ILE A 130 -2.41 -2.73 12.83
C ILE A 130 -2.29 -4.06 13.58
N GLU A 131 -3.38 -4.59 14.14
CA GLU A 131 -3.38 -5.89 14.82
C GLU A 131 -2.96 -7.02 13.87
N ALA A 132 -3.39 -7.00 12.60
CA ALA A 132 -2.95 -7.96 11.60
C ALA A 132 -1.44 -7.89 11.35
N ILE A 133 -0.87 -6.68 11.28
CA ILE A 133 0.59 -6.47 11.18
C ILE A 133 1.28 -7.02 12.43
N MET A 134 0.77 -6.74 13.63
CA MET A 134 1.31 -7.22 14.91
C MET A 134 1.27 -8.75 15.05
N GLY A 135 0.39 -9.43 14.31
CA GLY A 135 0.34 -10.89 14.25
C GLY A 135 1.39 -11.53 13.33
N MET A 136 2.13 -10.73 12.54
CA MET A 136 3.16 -11.22 11.63
C MET A 136 4.48 -11.53 12.36
N GLU A 137 5.45 -12.13 11.68
CA GLU A 137 6.79 -12.34 12.23
C GLU A 137 7.49 -11.01 12.55
N GLU A 138 8.27 -10.94 13.63
CA GLU A 138 8.93 -9.71 14.09
C GLU A 138 9.79 -9.05 13.00
N SER A 139 10.51 -9.83 12.20
CA SER A 139 11.30 -9.34 11.06
C SER A 139 10.44 -8.64 10.00
N VAL A 140 9.23 -9.16 9.76
CA VAL A 140 8.27 -8.58 8.82
C VAL A 140 7.70 -7.30 9.41
N GLN A 141 7.34 -7.30 10.70
CA GLN A 141 6.85 -6.11 11.40
C GLN A 141 7.85 -4.95 11.31
N GLN A 142 9.12 -5.21 11.60
CA GLN A 142 10.19 -4.22 11.48
C GLN A 142 10.32 -3.68 10.05
N SER A 143 10.24 -4.58 9.06
CA SER A 143 10.32 -4.20 7.65
C SER A 143 9.16 -3.29 7.22
N LEU A 144 7.93 -3.59 7.64
CA LEU A 144 6.75 -2.78 7.35
C LEU A 144 6.78 -1.43 8.08
N MET A 145 7.34 -1.39 9.29
CA MET A 145 7.53 -0.16 10.04
C MET A 145 8.51 0.79 9.32
N GLU A 146 9.67 0.28 8.87
CA GLU A 146 10.60 1.05 8.03
C GLU A 146 9.90 1.54 6.75
N ALA A 147 9.05 0.70 6.15
CA ALA A 147 8.30 1.04 4.95
C ALA A 147 7.32 2.21 5.17
N ILE A 148 6.62 2.24 6.31
CA ILE A 148 5.72 3.33 6.71
C ILE A 148 6.52 4.61 7.03
N GLN A 149 7.65 4.49 7.71
CA GLN A 149 8.48 5.65 8.07
C GLN A 149 8.98 6.39 6.83
N GLN A 150 9.40 5.67 5.78
CA GLN A 150 9.85 6.29 4.52
C GLN A 150 8.77 7.16 3.85
N VAL A 151 7.49 6.78 3.99
CA VAL A 151 6.35 7.54 3.47
C VAL A 151 6.05 8.79 4.32
N ASN A 152 6.35 8.76 5.61
CA ASN A 152 6.12 9.88 6.53
C ASN A 152 7.31 10.86 6.61
N GLU A 153 8.54 10.41 6.44
CA GLU A 153 9.77 11.22 6.65
C GLU A 153 9.98 12.35 5.63
N SER A 154 9.37 12.28 4.44
CA SER A 154 9.49 13.33 3.43
C SER A 154 8.59 14.55 3.71
N SER A 155 7.80 14.53 4.79
CA SER A 155 7.15 15.70 5.41
C SER A 155 7.82 15.98 6.74
N MET A 156 8.46 17.15 6.90
CA MET A 156 9.09 17.57 8.17
C MET A 156 8.07 17.77 9.31
N SER A 157 7.59 16.66 9.86
CA SER A 157 7.02 16.54 11.20
C SER A 157 7.41 15.18 11.76
N VAL A 158 8.71 15.02 12.03
CA VAL A 158 9.15 14.21 13.17
C VAL A 158 8.28 14.62 14.36
N LEU A 159 7.57 13.66 14.97
CA LEU A 159 6.62 13.78 16.10
C LEU A 159 5.11 13.62 15.78
N ASN A 160 4.71 12.70 14.91
CA ASN A 160 3.51 11.90 15.20
C ASN A 160 3.92 10.43 15.22
N LEU A 161 4.10 9.93 16.44
CA LEU A 161 4.29 8.49 16.70
C LEU A 161 3.13 7.79 16.01
N SER A 162 3.42 7.01 14.96
CA SER A 162 2.41 6.18 14.33
C SER A 162 1.69 5.37 15.42
N PRO A 163 0.40 5.08 15.28
CA PRO A 163 -0.31 4.23 16.24
C PRO A 163 0.43 2.90 16.49
N LEU A 164 1.16 2.40 15.48
CA LEU A 164 2.10 1.28 15.60
C LEU A 164 3.23 1.51 16.61
N LEU A 165 3.89 2.68 16.62
CA LEU A 165 4.94 3.02 17.59
C LEU A 165 4.40 3.22 19.01
N LEU A 166 3.20 3.79 19.17
CA LEU A 166 2.56 3.94 20.49
C LEU A 166 2.14 2.57 21.05
N TYR A 167 1.58 1.68 20.21
CA TYR A 167 1.23 0.31 20.61
C TYR A 167 2.48 -0.53 20.92
N TRP A 168 3.56 -0.39 20.16
CA TRP A 168 4.83 -1.08 20.42
C TRP A 168 5.56 -0.60 21.68
N THR A 169 5.41 0.68 22.06
CA THR A 169 6.05 1.25 23.26
C THR A 169 5.29 0.96 24.55
N ILE A 170 3.96 0.80 24.47
CA ILE A 170 3.08 0.49 25.62
C ILE A 170 2.90 -1.03 25.80
N GLY A 171 3.08 -1.83 24.74
CA GLY A 171 2.90 -3.28 24.73
C GLY A 171 4.09 -4.14 25.15
N ARG A 172 5.11 -3.58 25.82
CA ARG A 172 6.20 -4.34 26.47
C ARG A 172 6.13 -4.24 27.99
#